data_AF-A0A1B6JV15-F1
#
_entry.id   AF-A0A1B6JV15-F1
#
_cell.length_a   1.000
_cell.length_b   1.000
_cell.length_c   1.000
_cell.angle_alpha   90.00
_cell.angle_beta   90.00
_cell.angle_gamma   90.00
#
_symmetry.space_group_name_H-M   'P 1'
#
loop_
_entity.id
_entity.type
_entity.pdbx_description
1 polymer ?
#
loop_
_entity_poly.entity_id
_entity_poly.type
_entity_poly.pdbx_seq_one_letter_code
_entity_poly.pdbx_strand_id
1 'polypeptide(L)'
;VNNTDVSMAAIQYLNIYYMGRQLEQESEFVCQCMANLTQATQDLQTNEEASLLCIQRALLLLNTHLDTFKRRYAYHLRRWTIEGHSLGSHVIGERERGAQLRIVVQPAGVQDKVSIELLTTDYVAELRAEVTVWWESLHSKPSVNDGPIRIITQG
;
A
#
# COMPACT_ATOMS: atom_id res chain seq x y z
N VAL A 1 -7.60 32.30 -17.71
CA VAL A 1 -7.26 30.87 -17.77
C VAL A 1 -6.17 30.48 -16.75
N ASN A 2 -5.65 31.38 -15.89
CA ASN A 2 -4.41 31.11 -15.13
C ASN A 2 -4.57 30.88 -13.60
N ASN A 3 -5.77 30.91 -13.02
CA ASN A 3 -5.96 30.81 -11.56
C ASN A 3 -6.42 29.43 -11.07
N THR A 4 -7.14 28.68 -11.90
CA THR A 4 -7.64 27.33 -11.55
C THR A 4 -6.52 26.31 -11.48
N ASP A 5 -5.54 26.37 -12.38
CA ASP A 5 -4.42 25.43 -12.40
C ASP A 5 -3.45 25.67 -11.24
N VAL A 6 -3.22 26.93 -10.86
CA VAL A 6 -2.44 27.31 -9.68
C VAL A 6 -3.13 26.84 -8.40
N SER A 7 -4.47 26.94 -8.34
CA SER A 7 -5.26 26.44 -7.21
C SER A 7 -5.25 24.92 -7.13
N MET A 8 -5.38 24.21 -8.26
CA MET A 8 -5.29 22.76 -8.29
C MET A 8 -3.89 22.26 -7.95
N ALA A 9 -2.84 22.91 -8.45
CA ALA A 9 -1.46 22.59 -8.10
C ALA A 9 -1.18 22.85 -6.61
N ALA A 10 -1.70 23.95 -6.05
CA ALA A 10 -1.59 24.24 -4.62
C ALA A 10 -2.38 23.24 -3.76
N ILE A 11 -3.57 22.81 -4.19
CA ILE A 11 -4.36 21.76 -3.54
C ILE A 11 -3.63 20.42 -3.60
N GLN A 12 -3.08 20.04 -4.75
CA GLN A 12 -2.30 18.83 -4.91
C GLN A 12 -1.03 18.87 -4.04
N TYR A 13 -0.34 20.02 -4.00
CA TYR A 13 0.83 20.21 -3.15
C TYR A 13 0.47 20.13 -1.66
N LEU A 14 -0.62 20.77 -1.25
CA LEU A 14 -1.16 20.66 0.12
C LEU A 14 -1.54 19.23 0.46
N ASN A 15 -2.19 18.51 -0.46
CA ASN A 15 -2.55 17.11 -0.27
C ASN A 15 -1.30 16.22 -0.15
N ILE A 16 -0.27 16.45 -0.97
CA ILE A 16 1.00 15.74 -0.90
C ILE A 16 1.77 16.09 0.38
N TYR A 17 1.70 17.35 0.83
CA TYR A 17 2.40 17.84 2.01
C TYR A 17 1.74 17.41 3.32
N TYR A 18 0.41 17.50 3.43
CA TYR A 18 -0.37 16.97 4.56
C TYR A 18 -0.29 15.44 4.62
N MET A 19 -0.48 14.74 3.49
CA MET A 19 -0.26 13.29 3.43
C MET A 19 1.23 12.92 3.56
N GLY A 20 2.13 13.89 3.44
CA GLY A 20 3.57 13.85 3.62
C GLY A 20 4.00 13.53 5.06
N ARG A 21 3.25 14.03 6.05
CA ARG A 21 3.57 13.95 7.49
C ARG A 21 2.97 12.69 8.15
N GLN A 22 3.64 11.56 7.95
CA GLN A 22 3.60 10.35 8.83
C GLN A 22 2.24 10.00 9.51
N LEU A 23 1.12 10.09 8.80
CA LEU A 23 -0.23 9.76 9.30
C LEU A 23 -0.70 10.54 10.55
N GLU A 24 0.04 11.56 11.02
CA GLU A 24 -0.24 12.24 12.29
C GLU A 24 -1.65 12.88 12.34
N GLN A 25 -2.14 13.31 11.18
CA GLN A 25 -3.42 13.99 11.02
C GLN A 25 -4.43 13.13 10.23
N GLU A 26 -4.09 11.88 9.92
CA GLU A 26 -4.97 10.97 9.18
C GLU A 26 -6.30 10.76 9.90
N SER A 27 -6.24 10.55 11.23
CA SER A 27 -7.45 10.37 12.04
C SER A 27 -8.38 11.59 11.98
N GLU A 28 -7.83 12.80 12.02
CA GLU A 28 -8.61 14.04 11.96
C GLU A 28 -9.22 14.21 10.57
N PHE A 29 -8.43 13.99 9.52
CA PHE A 29 -8.89 14.03 8.13
C PHE A 29 -10.06 13.07 7.88
N VAL A 30 -9.93 11.80 8.29
CA VAL A 30 -10.98 10.79 8.12
C VAL A 30 -12.21 11.15 8.94
N CYS A 31 -12.04 11.58 10.20
CA CYS A 31 -13.15 12.00 11.05
C CYS A 31 -13.95 13.15 10.42
N GLN A 32 -13.27 14.18 9.92
CA GLN A 32 -13.92 15.32 9.28
C GLN A 32 -14.65 14.94 7.99
N CYS A 33 -14.05 14.09 7.16
CA CYS A 33 -14.69 13.59 5.94
C CYS A 33 -15.97 12.80 6.28
N MET A 34 -15.92 11.92 7.28
CA MET A 34 -17.06 11.12 7.72
C MET A 34 -18.16 11.97 8.36
N ALA A 35 -17.80 13.00 9.13
CA ALA A 35 -18.76 13.95 9.70
C ALA A 35 -19.50 14.72 8.60
N ASN A 36 -18.77 15.24 7.60
CA ASN A 36 -19.36 15.94 6.46
C ASN A 36 -20.28 15.04 5.64
N LEU A 37 -19.88 13.78 5.40
CA LEU A 37 -20.73 12.79 4.73
C LEU A 37 -22.00 12.50 5.51
N THR A 38 -21.89 12.32 6.83
CA THR A 38 -23.03 12.04 7.70
C THR A 38 -24.04 13.19 7.67
N GLN A 39 -23.55 14.43 7.80
CA GLN A 39 -24.40 15.61 7.74
C GLN A 39 -25.05 15.78 6.36
N ALA A 40 -24.28 15.70 5.28
CA ALA A 40 -24.83 15.84 3.93
C ALA A 40 -25.87 14.75 3.59
N THR A 41 -25.71 13.55 4.14
CA THR A 41 -26.69 12.47 3.99
C THR A 41 -28.00 12.78 4.72
N GLN A 42 -27.96 13.46 5.86
CA GLN A 42 -29.16 13.91 6.58
C GLN A 42 -29.86 15.06 5.85
N ASP A 43 -29.09 15.99 5.28
CA ASP A 43 -29.59 17.17 4.57
C ASP A 43 -30.06 16.87 3.13
N LEU A 44 -30.07 15.60 2.71
CA LEU A 44 -30.39 15.22 1.32
C LEU A 44 -31.83 15.58 0.93
N GLN A 45 -32.78 15.51 1.87
CA GLN A 45 -34.19 15.81 1.62
C GLN A 45 -34.49 17.32 1.56
N THR A 46 -33.65 18.14 2.18
CA THR A 46 -33.87 19.59 2.30
C THR A 46 -33.02 20.39 1.32
N ASN A 47 -31.85 19.88 0.93
CA ASN A 47 -30.92 20.56 0.04
C ASN A 47 -30.16 19.55 -0.85
N GLU A 48 -30.91 18.86 -1.71
CA GLU A 48 -30.43 17.72 -2.52
C GLU A 48 -29.16 18.04 -3.32
N GLU A 49 -29.16 19.12 -4.11
CA GLU A 49 -28.04 19.46 -5.00
C GLU A 49 -26.74 19.75 -4.22
N ALA A 50 -26.81 20.56 -3.17
CA ALA A 50 -25.64 20.90 -2.37
C ALA A 50 -25.12 19.68 -1.58
N SER A 51 -26.04 18.86 -1.06
CA SER A 51 -25.72 17.63 -0.32
C SER A 51 -25.03 16.60 -1.21
N LEU A 52 -25.54 16.38 -2.44
CA LEU A 52 -24.92 15.48 -3.41
C LEU A 52 -23.52 15.95 -3.83
N LEU A 53 -23.33 17.26 -4.04
CA LEU A 53 -22.00 17.82 -4.34
C LEU A 53 -21.03 17.64 -3.17
N CYS A 54 -21.49 17.80 -1.92
CA CYS A 54 -20.69 17.55 -0.73
C CYS A 54 -20.25 16.08 -0.66
N ILE A 55 -21.20 15.15 -0.84
CA ILE A 55 -20.94 13.71 -0.84
C ILE A 55 -19.93 13.33 -1.92
N GLN A 56 -20.13 13.79 -3.15
CA GLN A 56 -19.23 13.51 -4.27
C GLN A 56 -17.79 13.97 -3.96
N ARG A 57 -17.63 15.19 -3.43
CA ARG A 57 -16.31 15.76 -3.10
C ARG A 57 -15.64 15.01 -1.94
N ALA A 58 -16.40 14.68 -0.89
CA ALA A 58 -15.88 13.93 0.24
C ALA A 58 -15.44 12.51 -0.16
N LEU A 59 -16.23 11.82 -0.99
CA LEU A 59 -15.85 10.50 -1.53
C LEU A 59 -14.60 10.58 -2.42
N LEU A 60 -14.50 11.61 -3.26
CA LEU A 60 -13.31 11.83 -4.09
C LEU A 60 -12.05 12.06 -3.24
N LEU A 61 -12.17 12.86 -2.17
CA LEU A 61 -11.07 13.10 -1.22
C LEU A 61 -10.64 11.81 -0.53
N LEU A 62 -11.60 11.02 -0.02
CA LEU A 62 -11.33 9.73 0.61
C LEU A 62 -10.67 8.75 -0.36
N ASN A 63 -11.16 8.66 -1.60
CA ASN A 63 -10.57 7.76 -2.60
C ASN A 63 -9.13 8.17 -2.94
N THR A 64 -8.90 9.46 -3.18
CA THR A 64 -7.55 10.01 -3.43
C THR A 64 -6.61 9.76 -2.26
N HIS A 65 -7.11 9.88 -1.03
CA HIS A 65 -6.36 9.59 0.18
C HIS A 65 -5.96 8.10 0.23
N LEU A 66 -6.92 7.19 0.02
CA LEU A 66 -6.64 5.75 0.01
C LEU A 66 -5.64 5.36 -1.08
N ASP A 67 -5.74 5.92 -2.28
CA ASP A 67 -4.79 5.65 -3.36
C ASP A 67 -3.38 6.17 -3.03
N THR A 68 -3.29 7.37 -2.45
CA THR A 68 -2.02 7.93 -2.01
C THR A 68 -1.41 7.11 -0.88
N PHE A 69 -2.22 6.69 0.09
CA PHE A 69 -1.82 5.82 1.18
C PHE A 69 -1.30 4.48 0.64
N LYS A 70 -2.08 3.80 -0.21
CA LYS A 70 -1.68 2.53 -0.85
C LYS A 70 -0.36 2.69 -1.58
N ARG A 71 -0.21 3.72 -2.41
CA ARG A 71 1.03 3.97 -3.16
C ARG A 71 2.23 4.20 -2.24
N ARG A 72 2.04 4.98 -1.17
CA ARG A 72 3.09 5.31 -0.21
C ARG A 72 3.53 4.10 0.61
N TYR A 73 2.58 3.28 1.05
CA TYR A 73 2.80 2.15 1.95
C TYR A 73 2.81 0.79 1.25
N ALA A 74 2.77 0.74 -0.09
CA ALA A 74 2.71 -0.48 -0.89
C ALA A 74 3.73 -1.54 -0.46
N TYR A 75 4.98 -1.15 -0.17
CA TYR A 75 6.00 -2.05 0.35
C TYR A 75 5.59 -2.71 1.67
N HIS A 76 5.15 -1.90 2.64
CA HIS A 76 4.77 -2.38 3.96
C HIS A 76 3.50 -3.22 3.91
N LEU A 77 2.50 -2.78 3.14
CA LEU A 77 1.25 -3.54 2.93
C LEU A 77 1.52 -4.90 2.30
N ARG A 78 2.44 -4.97 1.32
CA ARG A 78 2.83 -6.23 0.70
C ARG A 78 3.55 -7.14 1.67
N ARG A 79 4.54 -6.63 2.43
CA ARG A 79 5.20 -7.41 3.50
C ARG A 79 4.20 -7.94 4.51
N TRP A 80 3.30 -7.09 4.97
CA TRP A 80 2.29 -7.45 5.96
C TRP A 80 1.36 -8.56 5.45
N THR A 81 1.06 -8.55 4.14
CA THR A 81 0.33 -9.63 3.46
C THR A 81 1.13 -10.94 3.40
N ILE A 82 2.42 -10.88 3.04
CA ILE A 82 3.31 -12.06 3.00
C ILE A 82 3.46 -12.69 4.38
N GLU A 83 3.50 -11.85 5.43
CA GLU A 83 3.56 -12.26 6.84
C GLU A 83 2.24 -12.87 7.36
N GLY A 84 1.20 -12.97 6.52
CA GLY A 84 -0.05 -13.67 6.82
C GLY A 84 -1.10 -12.84 7.55
N HIS A 85 -0.88 -11.53 7.73
CA HIS A 85 -1.81 -10.65 8.43
C HIS A 85 -2.82 -9.98 7.49
N SER A 86 -3.28 -10.70 6.45
CA SER A 86 -4.08 -10.10 5.39
C SER A 86 -5.30 -9.36 5.95
N LEU A 87 -5.38 -8.05 5.70
CA LEU A 87 -6.62 -7.30 5.81
C LEU A 87 -7.51 -7.80 4.68
N GLY A 88 -8.60 -8.49 5.01
CA GLY A 88 -9.62 -8.89 4.03
C GLY A 88 -10.20 -7.65 3.37
N SER A 89 -9.66 -7.28 2.21
CA SER A 89 -10.15 -6.14 1.45
C SER A 89 -11.38 -6.59 0.68
N HIS A 90 -12.57 -6.12 1.08
CA HIS A 90 -13.81 -6.25 0.31
C HIS A 90 -13.81 -5.33 -0.94
N VAL A 91 -12.65 -5.02 -1.53
CA VAL A 91 -12.58 -4.29 -2.79
C VAL A 91 -12.88 -5.26 -3.92
N ILE A 92 -14.17 -5.39 -4.22
CA ILE A 92 -14.68 -6.08 -5.40
C ILE A 92 -14.42 -5.16 -6.61
N GLY A 93 -13.36 -5.42 -7.39
CA GLY A 93 -13.35 -5.02 -8.81
C GLY A 93 -12.20 -4.16 -9.35
N GLU A 94 -11.26 -3.63 -8.55
CA GLU A 94 -10.17 -2.81 -9.11
C GLU A 94 -8.87 -3.57 -9.41
N ARG A 95 -8.55 -4.64 -8.66
CA ARG A 95 -7.36 -5.46 -8.93
C ARG A 95 -7.47 -6.29 -10.21
N GLU A 96 -8.64 -6.41 -10.81
CA GLU A 96 -8.86 -7.32 -11.96
C GLU A 96 -8.52 -6.70 -13.33
N ARG A 97 -8.03 -5.45 -13.39
CA ARG A 97 -7.75 -4.76 -14.67
C ARG A 97 -6.29 -4.84 -15.14
N GLY A 98 -5.39 -5.43 -14.35
CA GLY A 98 -3.98 -5.58 -14.71
C GLY A 98 -3.71 -6.91 -15.42
N ALA A 99 -2.82 -6.90 -16.42
CA ALA A 99 -2.29 -8.15 -16.96
C ALA A 99 -1.35 -8.81 -15.94
N GLN A 100 -1.31 -10.13 -15.88
CA GLN A 100 -0.39 -10.86 -15.02
C GLN A 100 1.05 -10.76 -15.54
N LEU A 101 1.97 -10.47 -14.64
CA LEU A 101 3.40 -10.42 -14.83
C LEU A 101 4.06 -11.52 -14.01
N ARG A 102 4.94 -12.29 -14.65
CA ARG A 102 5.81 -13.25 -13.98
C ARG A 102 7.25 -12.76 -14.06
N ILE A 103 7.81 -12.39 -12.92
CA ILE A 103 9.16 -11.84 -12.81
C ILE A 103 10.05 -12.90 -12.17
N VAL A 104 11.15 -13.26 -12.84
CA VAL A 104 12.15 -14.19 -12.30
C VAL A 104 13.33 -13.40 -11.78
N VAL A 105 13.65 -13.56 -10.50
CA VAL A 105 14.76 -12.86 -9.84
C VAL A 105 15.84 -13.87 -9.47
N GLN A 106 17.06 -13.60 -9.94
CA GLN A 106 18.26 -14.38 -9.62
C GLN A 106 19.42 -13.41 -9.31
N PRO A 107 19.93 -13.40 -8.07
CA PRO A 107 21.12 -12.64 -7.68
C PRO A 107 22.36 -13.17 -8.41
N ALA A 108 23.27 -12.26 -8.76
CA ALA A 108 24.53 -12.63 -9.37
C ALA A 108 25.35 -13.55 -8.43
N GLY A 109 25.83 -14.68 -8.95
CA GLY A 109 26.62 -15.64 -8.19
C GLY A 109 25.82 -16.59 -7.28
N VAL A 110 24.49 -16.47 -7.24
CA VAL A 110 23.60 -17.37 -6.48
C VAL A 110 22.80 -18.25 -7.46
N GLN A 111 22.69 -19.55 -7.16
CA GLN A 111 21.94 -20.49 -8.00
C GLN A 111 20.43 -20.44 -7.72
N ASP A 112 20.04 -20.11 -6.49
CA ASP A 112 18.65 -19.91 -6.10
C ASP A 112 18.02 -18.75 -6.88
N LYS A 113 16.79 -18.98 -7.34
CA LYS A 113 15.96 -17.98 -8.01
C LYS A 113 14.54 -18.06 -7.49
N VAL A 114 13.82 -16.95 -7.55
CA VAL A 114 12.39 -16.87 -7.21
C VAL A 114 11.59 -16.38 -8.40
N SER A 115 10.38 -16.91 -8.55
CA SER A 115 9.38 -16.42 -9.50
C SER A 115 8.33 -15.65 -8.72
N ILE A 116 8.19 -14.37 -9.00
CA ILE A 116 7.25 -13.46 -8.34
C ILE A 116 6.14 -13.14 -9.33
N GLU A 117 4.90 -13.35 -8.92
CA GLU A 117 3.71 -13.03 -9.70
C GLU A 117 3.10 -11.71 -9.22
N LEU A 118 2.92 -10.77 -10.15
CA LEU A 118 2.36 -9.44 -9.92
C LEU A 118 1.40 -9.09 -11.05
N LEU A 119 0.64 -8.02 -10.87
CA LEU A 119 -0.13 -7.37 -11.93
C LEU A 119 0.65 -6.20 -12.51
N THR A 120 0.36 -5.82 -13.76
CA THR A 120 0.91 -4.59 -14.38
C THR A 120 0.57 -3.31 -13.62
N THR A 121 -0.46 -3.36 -12.77
CA THR A 121 -0.92 -2.27 -11.93
C THR A 121 -0.27 -2.25 -10.54
N ASP A 122 0.43 -3.32 -10.15
CA ASP A 122 1.08 -3.38 -8.84
C ASP A 122 2.29 -2.44 -8.79
N TYR A 123 2.56 -1.90 -7.60
CA TYR A 123 3.66 -0.96 -7.45
C TYR A 123 5.01 -1.69 -7.43
N VAL A 124 6.05 -1.06 -7.97
CA VAL A 124 7.46 -1.52 -7.84
C VAL A 124 7.86 -1.73 -6.38
N ALA A 125 7.25 -0.96 -5.46
CA ALA A 125 7.45 -1.12 -4.02
C ALA A 125 6.96 -2.49 -3.50
N GLU A 126 5.94 -3.10 -4.11
CA GLU A 126 5.46 -4.46 -3.78
C GLU A 126 6.45 -5.51 -4.29
N LEU A 127 6.96 -5.37 -5.52
CA LEU A 127 8.04 -6.22 -6.03
C LEU A 127 9.26 -6.17 -5.10
N ARG A 128 9.64 -4.96 -4.65
CA ARG A 128 10.74 -4.80 -3.70
C ARG A 128 10.47 -5.56 -2.40
N ALA A 129 9.24 -5.54 -1.88
CA ALA A 129 8.89 -6.30 -0.68
C ALA A 129 9.05 -7.81 -0.88
N GLU A 130 8.56 -8.35 -1.99
CA GLU A 130 8.71 -9.77 -2.36
C GLU A 130 10.18 -10.19 -2.44
N VAL A 131 11.00 -9.39 -3.15
CA VAL A 131 12.44 -9.66 -3.28
C VAL A 131 13.14 -9.59 -1.93
N THR A 132 12.81 -8.59 -1.08
CA THR A 132 13.39 -8.46 0.25
C THR A 132 13.06 -9.67 1.13
N VAL A 133 11.78 -10.06 1.22
CA VAL A 133 11.38 -11.20 2.05
C VAL A 133 12.02 -12.49 1.56
N TRP A 134 12.07 -12.70 0.25
CA TRP A 134 12.77 -13.85 -0.32
C TRP A 134 14.26 -13.85 0.03
N TRP A 135 14.94 -12.71 -0.14
CA TRP A 135 16.35 -12.58 0.19
C TRP A 135 16.62 -12.83 1.68
N GLU A 136 15.80 -12.29 2.58
CA GLU A 136 15.86 -12.56 4.01
C GLU A 136 15.69 -14.06 4.32
N SER A 137 14.78 -14.75 3.61
CA SER A 137 14.56 -16.19 3.79
C SER A 137 15.76 -17.07 3.41
N LEU A 138 16.59 -16.62 2.46
CA LEU A 138 17.83 -17.33 2.09
C LEU A 138 18.86 -17.28 3.22
N HIS A 139 18.93 -16.17 3.95
CA HIS A 139 19.89 -15.94 5.03
C HIS A 139 19.38 -16.42 6.39
N SER A 140 18.07 -16.61 6.52
CA SER A 140 17.42 -17.11 7.75
C SER A 140 17.44 -18.65 7.87
N LYS A 141 17.94 -19.38 6.86
CA LYS A 141 18.20 -20.82 7.00
C LYS A 141 19.36 -21.00 8.01
N PRO A 142 19.13 -21.53 9.23
CA PRO A 142 20.24 -21.89 10.08
C PRO A 142 21.07 -22.94 9.34
N SER A 143 22.39 -22.74 9.35
CA SER A 143 23.34 -23.77 8.96
C SER A 143 23.01 -25.07 9.70
N VAL A 144 22.47 -26.06 8.99
CA VAL A 144 22.43 -27.45 9.45
C VAL A 144 23.87 -27.95 9.40
N ASN A 145 24.68 -27.57 10.38
CA ASN A 145 26.05 -28.07 10.57
C ASN A 145 26.52 -28.03 12.03
N ASP A 146 25.62 -27.89 13.01
CA ASP A 146 25.97 -28.23 14.39
C ASP A 146 25.60 -29.70 14.66
N GLY A 147 26.28 -30.59 13.94
CA GLY A 147 26.38 -31.98 14.35
C GLY A 147 27.20 -32.04 15.64
N PRO A 148 26.84 -32.87 16.64
CA PRO A 148 27.51 -32.86 17.93
C PRO A 148 29.00 -33.12 17.74
N ILE A 149 29.82 -32.14 18.14
CA ILE A 149 31.27 -32.18 18.11
C ILE A 149 31.73 -33.45 18.86
N ARG A 150 32.16 -34.46 18.10
CA ARG A 150 32.84 -35.63 18.68
C ARG A 150 34.29 -35.25 18.92
N ILE A 151 34.62 -34.92 20.17
CA ILE A 151 36.00 -34.79 20.62
C ILE A 151 36.63 -36.18 20.55
N ILE A 152 37.55 -36.38 19.61
CA ILE A 152 38.38 -37.59 19.55
C ILE A 152 39.56 -37.38 20.49
N THR A 153 39.53 -37.98 21.68
CA THR A 153 40.73 -38.13 22.50
C THR A 153 41.46 -39.39 22.03
N GLN A 154 42.61 -39.24 21.36
CA GLN A 154 43.52 -40.36 21.13
C GLN A 154 44.28 -40.68 22.41
N GLY A 155 44.32 -41.96 22.77
CA GLY A 155 45.25 -42.55 23.73
C GLY A 155 46.27 -43.43 23.02
#